data_AF-A0A3L8QWN8-F1
#
_entry.id   AF-A0A3L8QWN8-F1
#
_cell.length_a   1.000
_cell.length_b   1.000
_cell.length_c   1.000
_cell.angle_alpha   90.00
_cell.angle_beta   90.00
_cell.angle_gamma   90.00
#
_symmetry.space_group_name_H-M   'P 1'
#
loop_
_entity.id
_entity.type
_entity.pdbx_description
1 polymer ?
#
loop_
_entity_poly.entity_id
_entity_poly.type
_entity_poly.pdbx_seq_one_letter_code
_entity_poly.pdbx_strand_id
1 'polypeptide(L)'
;MNALPKSAQPGAKKALQEIYNAEDRDHAEKAIKGFERAYGAKWPKAARKVTDEVDELLAFYDFPAEHWVHLRTTNPIESTFSTVKLRTKVTRGAGSPAAALAMVFKLVESAQGRWRAVTAPHLVALVRNGARFENGHLVEHPEEPAAA
;
A
#
# COMPACT_ATOMS: atom_id res chain seq x y z
N MET A 1 2.26 -9.13 -11.75
CA MET A 1 2.13 -10.56 -12.13
C MET A 1 2.23 -10.85 -13.64
N ASN A 2 1.87 -9.91 -14.53
CA ASN A 2 1.87 -10.18 -15.99
C ASN A 2 3.25 -10.45 -16.62
N ALA A 3 4.34 -10.21 -15.88
CA ALA A 3 5.71 -10.54 -16.29
C ALA A 3 6.10 -12.01 -16.02
N LEU A 4 5.20 -12.81 -15.45
CA LEU A 4 5.42 -14.22 -15.10
C LEU A 4 4.42 -15.14 -15.82
N PRO A 5 4.83 -16.35 -16.26
CA PRO A 5 3.92 -17.33 -16.81
C PRO A 5 2.93 -17.79 -15.73
N LYS A 6 1.70 -18.15 -16.13
CA LYS A 6 0.62 -18.54 -15.21
C LYS A 6 1.04 -19.64 -14.21
N SER A 7 1.88 -20.58 -14.63
CA SER A 7 2.41 -21.66 -13.78
C SER A 7 3.30 -21.17 -12.63
N ALA A 8 4.02 -20.06 -12.80
CA ALA A 8 4.91 -19.50 -11.78
C ALA A 8 4.21 -18.49 -10.85
N GLN A 9 3.02 -18.00 -11.24
CA GLN A 9 2.30 -16.97 -10.50
C GLN A 9 1.89 -17.37 -9.07
N PRO A 10 1.42 -18.60 -8.78
CA PRO A 10 1.08 -18.97 -7.41
C PRO A 10 2.27 -18.88 -6.45
N GLY A 11 3.44 -19.38 -6.85
CA GLY A 11 4.67 -19.30 -6.05
C GLY A 11 5.14 -17.87 -5.87
N ALA A 12 5.19 -17.10 -6.96
CA ALA A 12 5.62 -15.70 -6.90
C ALA A 12 4.68 -14.85 -6.03
N LYS A 13 3.38 -15.14 -6.02
CA LYS A 13 2.40 -14.45 -5.16
C LYS A 13 2.69 -14.71 -3.68
N LYS A 14 3.04 -15.95 -3.32
CA LYS A 14 3.43 -16.31 -1.95
C LYS A 14 4.72 -15.61 -1.53
N ALA A 15 5.73 -15.60 -2.40
CA ALA A 15 6.98 -14.91 -2.12
C ALA A 15 6.80 -13.38 -1.99
N LEU A 16 5.92 -12.77 -2.80
CA LEU A 16 5.53 -11.37 -2.62
C LEU A 16 4.80 -11.14 -1.29
N GLN A 17 3.93 -12.07 -0.89
CA GLN A 17 3.26 -12.05 0.41
C GLN A 17 4.25 -12.10 1.57
N GLU A 18 5.31 -12.89 1.46
CA GLU A 18 6.38 -12.94 2.48
C GLU A 18 7.10 -11.60 2.62
N ILE A 19 7.30 -10.86 1.52
CA ILE A 19 7.97 -9.55 1.55
C ILE A 19 7.12 -8.53 2.33
N TYR A 20 5.86 -8.31 1.93
CA TYR A 20 5.07 -7.26 2.58
C TYR A 20 4.51 -7.69 3.94
N ASN A 21 4.38 -8.98 4.23
CA ASN A 21 3.97 -9.46 5.57
C ASN A 21 5.15 -9.72 6.51
N ALA A 22 6.38 -9.37 6.13
CA ALA A 22 7.52 -9.47 7.02
C ALA A 22 7.30 -8.65 8.30
N GLU A 23 8.02 -9.02 9.36
CA GLU A 23 7.87 -8.40 10.67
C GLU A 23 8.48 -7.00 10.73
N ASP A 24 9.57 -6.78 10.00
CA ASP A 24 10.29 -5.52 9.91
C ASP A 24 10.94 -5.35 8.52
N ARG A 25 11.56 -4.18 8.32
CA ARG A 25 12.22 -3.83 7.06
C ARG A 25 13.37 -4.78 6.71
N ASP A 26 14.19 -5.18 7.67
CA ASP A 26 15.35 -6.05 7.45
C ASP A 26 14.92 -7.44 6.95
N HIS A 27 13.85 -7.98 7.53
CA HIS A 27 13.26 -9.25 7.10
C HIS A 27 12.64 -9.15 5.71
N ALA A 28 11.99 -8.02 5.40
CA ALA A 28 11.46 -7.76 4.06
C ALA A 28 12.59 -7.69 3.01
N GLU A 29 13.70 -7.02 3.31
CA GLU A 29 14.87 -6.93 2.41
C GLU A 29 15.51 -8.30 2.17
N LYS A 30 15.62 -9.14 3.21
CA LYS A 30 16.06 -10.54 3.07
C LYS A 30 15.11 -11.33 2.18
N ALA A 31 13.80 -11.16 2.33
CA ALA A 31 12.80 -11.80 1.48
C ALA A 31 12.89 -11.34 0.02
N ILE A 32 13.15 -10.05 -0.23
CA ILE A 32 13.38 -9.50 -1.59
C ILE A 32 14.59 -10.16 -2.24
N LYS A 33 15.71 -10.29 -1.52
CA LYS A 33 16.90 -11.02 -2.01
C LYS A 33 16.58 -12.48 -2.31
N GLY A 34 15.73 -13.11 -1.50
CA GLY A 34 15.20 -14.45 -1.74
C GLY A 34 14.37 -14.53 -3.03
N PHE A 35 13.49 -13.56 -3.26
CA PHE A 35 12.68 -13.44 -4.47
C PHE A 35 13.56 -13.26 -5.71
N GLU A 36 14.54 -12.36 -5.66
CA GLU A 36 15.48 -12.13 -6.75
C GLU A 36 16.27 -13.40 -7.08
N ARG A 37 16.78 -14.13 -6.08
CA ARG A 37 17.47 -15.40 -6.31
C ARG A 37 16.56 -16.45 -6.96
N ALA A 38 15.30 -16.53 -6.54
CA ALA A 38 14.36 -17.52 -7.04
C ALA A 38 13.85 -17.22 -8.46
N TYR A 39 13.62 -15.94 -8.78
CA TYR A 39 12.95 -15.53 -10.02
C TYR A 39 13.83 -14.75 -10.99
N GLY A 40 14.93 -14.15 -10.54
CA GLY A 40 15.75 -13.19 -11.30
C GLY A 40 16.44 -13.79 -12.52
N ALA A 41 16.96 -15.02 -12.43
CA ALA A 41 17.64 -15.67 -13.55
C ALA A 41 16.69 -15.97 -14.73
N LYS A 42 15.47 -16.45 -14.43
CA LYS A 42 14.50 -16.88 -15.46
C LYS A 42 13.52 -15.78 -15.86
N TRP A 43 13.22 -14.87 -14.96
CA TRP A 43 12.25 -13.79 -15.14
C TRP A 43 12.79 -12.45 -14.62
N PRO A 44 13.89 -11.92 -15.21
CA PRO A 44 14.57 -10.71 -14.73
C PRO A 44 13.64 -9.49 -14.70
N LYS A 45 12.71 -9.38 -15.67
CA LYS A 45 11.70 -8.31 -15.68
C LYS A 45 10.75 -8.36 -14.49
N ALA A 46 10.47 -9.53 -13.94
CA ALA A 46 9.62 -9.68 -12.77
C ALA A 46 10.37 -9.33 -11.48
N ALA A 47 11.64 -9.74 -11.38
CA ALA A 47 12.52 -9.40 -10.26
C ALA A 47 12.80 -7.89 -10.17
N ARG A 48 13.08 -7.23 -11.30
CA ARG A 48 13.31 -5.78 -11.36
C ARG A 48 12.15 -4.93 -10.86
N LYS A 49 10.91 -5.35 -11.13
CA LYS A 49 9.72 -4.66 -10.58
C LYS A 49 9.63 -4.63 -9.06
N VAL A 50 10.39 -5.47 -8.37
CA VAL A 50 10.47 -5.49 -6.91
C VAL A 50 11.77 -4.84 -6.44
N THR A 51 12.88 -5.12 -7.11
CA THR A 51 14.22 -4.69 -6.72
C THR A 51 14.57 -3.24 -7.09
N ASP A 52 13.91 -2.67 -8.11
CA ASP A 52 14.13 -1.29 -8.54
C ASP A 52 13.34 -0.28 -7.66
N GLU A 53 12.31 -0.73 -6.93
CA GLU A 53 11.38 0.10 -6.14
C GLU A 53 11.30 -0.38 -4.67
N VAL A 54 12.43 -0.83 -4.10
CA VAL A 54 12.46 -1.40 -2.74
C VAL A 54 12.06 -0.36 -1.69
N ASP A 55 12.56 0.86 -1.81
CA ASP A 55 12.28 1.92 -0.85
C ASP A 55 10.80 2.27 -0.82
N GLU A 56 10.16 2.41 -1.99
CA GLU A 56 8.73 2.66 -2.12
C GLU A 56 7.90 1.48 -1.61
N LEU A 57 8.32 0.24 -1.90
CA LEU A 57 7.63 -0.97 -1.47
C LEU A 57 7.65 -1.13 0.06
N LEU A 58 8.74 -0.71 0.72
CA LEU A 58 8.95 -0.89 2.15
C LEU A 58 8.67 0.38 2.98
N ALA A 59 8.36 1.51 2.34
CA ALA A 59 8.07 2.78 3.01
C ALA A 59 6.97 2.71 4.09
N PHE A 60 6.07 1.72 4.01
CA PHE A 60 5.04 1.55 5.03
C PHE A 60 5.61 1.25 6.43
N TYR A 61 6.84 0.73 6.56
CA TYR A 61 7.51 0.51 7.84
C TYR A 61 7.82 1.80 8.60
N ASP A 62 7.82 2.95 7.90
CA ASP A 62 8.02 4.29 8.47
C ASP A 62 6.71 4.90 9.01
N PHE A 63 5.65 4.11 9.11
CA PHE A 63 4.34 4.46 9.66
C PHE A 63 3.95 3.51 10.80
N PRO A 64 2.99 3.87 11.67
CA PRO A 64 2.56 3.01 12.78
C PRO A 64 2.21 1.58 12.35
N ALA A 65 2.63 0.59 13.13
CA ALA A 65 2.40 -0.83 12.83
C ALA A 65 0.90 -1.16 12.65
N GLU A 66 0.03 -0.48 13.38
CA GLU A 66 -1.42 -0.61 13.30
C GLU A 66 -1.96 -0.21 11.92
N HIS A 67 -1.29 0.71 11.23
CA HIS A 67 -1.71 1.22 9.92
C HIS A 67 -1.28 0.29 8.78
N TRP A 68 -0.27 -0.56 9.00
CA TRP A 68 0.33 -1.39 7.96
C TRP A 68 -0.67 -2.29 7.23
N VAL A 69 -1.71 -2.79 7.91
CA VAL A 69 -2.76 -3.62 7.26
C VAL A 69 -3.50 -2.87 6.15
N HIS A 70 -3.61 -1.54 6.27
CA HIS A 70 -4.24 -0.69 5.27
C HIS A 70 -3.24 -0.27 4.20
N LEU A 71 -2.00 0.05 4.59
CA LEU A 71 -0.95 0.56 3.68
C LEU A 71 -0.38 -0.52 2.75
N ARG A 72 -0.33 -1.78 3.19
CA ARG A 72 0.21 -2.90 2.41
C ARG A 72 -0.72 -3.41 1.29
N THR A 73 -1.93 -2.87 1.19
CA THR A 73 -2.93 -3.34 0.22
C THR A 73 -3.50 -2.20 -0.59
N THR A 74 -3.97 -2.49 -1.80
CA THR A 74 -4.70 -1.52 -2.63
C THR A 74 -6.18 -1.43 -2.29
N ASN A 75 -6.66 -2.19 -1.29
CA ASN A 75 -8.09 -2.27 -0.93
C ASN A 75 -8.72 -0.90 -0.61
N PRO A 76 -8.07 0.01 0.16
CA PRO A 76 -8.65 1.33 0.42
C PRO A 76 -8.90 2.15 -0.86
N ILE A 77 -8.09 1.93 -1.90
CA ILE A 77 -8.23 2.58 -3.20
C ILE A 77 -9.27 1.82 -4.04
N GLU A 78 -9.08 0.52 -4.25
CA GLU A 78 -9.92 -0.29 -5.15
C GLU A 78 -11.37 -0.38 -4.67
N SER A 79 -11.60 -0.55 -3.37
CA SER A 79 -12.93 -0.63 -2.79
C SER A 79 -13.71 0.67 -2.99
N THR A 80 -13.04 1.83 -2.81
CA THR A 80 -13.60 3.16 -3.06
C THR A 80 -14.06 3.33 -4.51
N PHE A 81 -13.23 2.90 -5.48
CA PHE A 81 -13.56 3.04 -6.90
C PHE A 81 -14.48 1.94 -7.45
N SER A 82 -14.73 0.87 -6.70
CA SER A 82 -15.58 -0.25 -7.16
C SER A 82 -17.00 0.20 -7.54
N THR A 83 -17.60 1.07 -6.72
CA THR A 83 -18.96 1.60 -6.92
C THR A 83 -19.02 2.49 -8.16
N VAL A 84 -17.99 3.32 -8.36
CA VAL A 84 -17.86 4.19 -9.53
C VAL A 84 -17.72 3.36 -10.81
N LYS A 85 -16.86 2.34 -10.82
CA LYS A 85 -16.67 1.42 -11.96
C LYS A 85 -17.95 0.68 -12.31
N LEU A 86 -18.69 0.20 -11.31
CA LEU A 86 -19.98 -0.47 -11.52
C LEU A 86 -20.98 0.48 -12.20
N ARG A 87 -21.14 1.70 -11.68
CA ARG A 87 -22.13 2.64 -12.21
C ARG A 87 -21.78 3.15 -13.60
N THR A 88 -20.51 3.46 -13.85
CA THR A 88 -20.04 3.90 -15.18
C THR A 88 -20.24 2.82 -16.25
N LYS A 89 -20.04 1.54 -15.90
CA LYS A 89 -20.33 0.41 -16.80
C LYS A 89 -21.82 0.31 -17.17
N VAL A 90 -22.72 0.53 -16.21
CA VAL A 90 -24.19 0.45 -16.44
C VAL A 90 -24.69 1.64 -17.26
N THR A 91 -24.21 2.84 -16.96
CA THR A 91 -24.76 4.09 -17.55
C THR A 91 -24.31 4.31 -19.00
N ARG A 92 -23.31 3.54 -19.50
CA ARG A 92 -22.73 3.65 -20.87
C ARG A 92 -22.33 5.07 -21.27
N GLY A 93 -21.84 5.85 -20.30
CA GLY A 93 -21.42 7.24 -20.48
C GLY A 93 -22.18 8.21 -19.57
N ALA A 94 -21.58 9.35 -19.27
CA ALA A 94 -22.19 10.38 -18.42
C ALA A 94 -22.78 11.56 -19.21
N GLY A 95 -22.73 11.52 -20.54
CA GLY A 95 -23.20 12.58 -21.43
C GLY A 95 -22.23 13.77 -21.56
N SER A 96 -21.63 14.24 -20.46
CA SER A 96 -20.62 15.31 -20.46
C SER A 96 -19.55 15.12 -19.37
N PRO A 97 -18.37 15.76 -19.47
CA PRO A 97 -17.36 15.70 -18.41
C PRO A 97 -17.86 16.21 -17.05
N ALA A 98 -18.65 17.29 -17.04
CA ALA A 98 -19.23 17.84 -15.81
C ALA A 98 -20.20 16.86 -15.14
N ALA A 99 -21.06 16.21 -15.93
CA ALA A 99 -21.96 15.18 -15.43
C ALA A 99 -21.20 13.94 -14.94
N ALA A 100 -20.09 13.56 -15.59
CA ALA A 100 -19.22 12.49 -15.14
C ALA A 100 -18.63 12.80 -13.76
N LEU A 101 -18.07 14.01 -13.59
CA LEU A 101 -17.47 14.44 -12.34
C LEU A 101 -18.51 14.48 -11.20
N ALA A 102 -19.69 15.04 -11.45
CA ALA A 102 -20.78 15.09 -10.48
C ALA A 102 -21.23 13.67 -10.05
N MET A 103 -21.33 12.75 -11.02
CA MET A 103 -21.67 11.34 -10.74
C MET A 103 -20.59 10.68 -9.88
N VAL A 104 -19.31 10.80 -10.24
CA VAL A 104 -18.20 10.23 -9.45
C VAL A 104 -18.21 10.79 -8.04
N PHE A 105 -18.32 12.11 -7.90
CA PHE A 105 -18.35 12.78 -6.60
C PHE A 105 -19.48 12.23 -5.72
N LYS A 106 -20.72 12.18 -6.21
CA LYS A 106 -21.86 11.68 -5.44
C LYS A 106 -21.79 10.19 -5.10
N LEU A 107 -21.20 9.37 -5.98
CA LEU A 107 -20.98 7.95 -5.69
C LEU A 107 -19.92 7.76 -4.59
N VAL A 108 -18.83 8.51 -4.64
CA VAL A 108 -17.80 8.49 -3.59
C VAL A 108 -18.34 9.06 -2.28
N GLU A 109 -19.13 10.13 -2.32
CA GLU A 109 -19.82 10.72 -1.17
C GLU A 109 -20.79 9.74 -0.50
N SER A 110 -21.50 8.94 -1.28
CA SER A 110 -22.36 7.88 -0.74
C SER A 110 -21.54 6.70 -0.19
N ALA A 111 -20.42 6.34 -0.84
CA ALA A 111 -19.58 5.24 -0.40
C ALA A 111 -18.85 5.53 0.91
N GLN A 112 -18.39 6.78 1.13
CA GLN A 112 -17.62 7.15 2.33
C GLN A 112 -18.35 6.90 3.65
N GLY A 113 -19.68 6.99 3.67
CA GLY A 113 -20.48 6.73 4.87
C GLY A 113 -20.37 5.30 5.42
N ARG A 114 -19.81 4.36 4.63
CA ARG A 114 -19.60 2.96 5.04
C ARG A 114 -18.13 2.58 5.15
N TRP A 115 -17.21 3.52 5.01
CA TRP A 115 -15.79 3.21 5.10
C TRP A 115 -15.40 2.89 6.54
N ARG A 116 -14.59 1.84 6.67
CA ARG A 116 -13.95 1.51 7.92
C ARG A 116 -12.83 2.53 8.18
N ALA A 117 -12.79 3.08 9.39
CA ALA A 117 -11.68 3.91 9.83
C ALA A 117 -10.35 3.12 9.82
N VAL A 118 -9.23 3.83 9.66
CA VAL A 118 -7.90 3.24 9.86
C VAL A 118 -7.81 2.66 11.28
N THR A 119 -7.06 1.58 11.45
CA THR A 119 -6.79 1.02 12.78
C THR A 119 -6.00 2.05 13.59
N ALA A 120 -6.31 2.24 14.88
CA ALA A 120 -5.74 3.29 15.72
C ALA A 120 -5.79 4.71 15.08
N PRO A 121 -7.00 5.29 14.88
CA PRO A 121 -7.16 6.61 14.23
C PRO A 121 -6.45 7.77 14.93
N HIS A 122 -6.26 7.68 16.25
CA HIS A 122 -5.61 8.73 17.03
C HIS A 122 -4.13 8.94 16.62
N LEU A 123 -3.47 7.90 16.08
CA LEU A 123 -2.08 8.00 15.59
C LEU A 123 -1.95 8.80 14.29
N VAL A 124 -3.05 9.03 13.57
CA VAL A 124 -3.03 9.86 12.34
C VAL A 124 -2.56 11.28 12.64
N ALA A 125 -2.86 11.81 13.82
CA ALA A 125 -2.38 13.12 14.24
C ALA A 125 -0.84 13.18 14.30
N LEU A 126 -0.20 12.12 14.84
CA LEU A 126 1.26 12.02 14.91
C LEU A 126 1.88 11.95 13.52
N VAL A 127 1.32 11.11 12.64
CA VAL A 127 1.77 11.01 11.24
C VAL A 127 1.65 12.35 10.53
N ARG A 128 0.53 13.06 10.69
CA ARG A 128 0.32 14.40 10.08
C ARG A 128 1.28 15.46 10.61
N ASN A 129 1.72 15.32 11.85
CA ASN A 129 2.69 16.23 12.48
C ASN A 129 4.14 15.86 12.15
N GLY A 130 4.38 14.83 11.33
CA GLY A 130 5.73 14.44 10.91
C GLY A 130 6.50 13.66 11.96
N ALA A 131 5.83 13.02 12.93
CA ALA A 131 6.48 12.13 13.88
C ALA A 131 7.19 10.98 13.15
N ARG A 132 8.39 10.62 13.60
CA ARG A 132 9.19 9.56 12.99
C ARG A 132 8.83 8.20 13.59
N PHE A 133 8.61 7.22 12.72
CA PHE A 133 8.46 5.83 13.12
C PHE A 133 9.58 4.99 12.51
N GLU A 134 10.07 4.01 13.26
CA GLU A 134 11.01 3.01 12.78
C GLU A 134 10.41 1.63 13.05
N ASN A 135 10.24 0.84 11.99
CA ASN A 135 9.55 -0.46 12.04
C ASN A 135 8.21 -0.37 12.80
N GLY A 136 7.47 0.72 12.59
CA GLY A 136 6.14 0.92 13.14
C GLY A 136 6.09 1.37 14.58
N HIS A 137 7.23 1.61 15.21
CA HIS A 137 7.34 2.15 16.56
C HIS A 137 7.70 3.63 16.52
N LEU A 138 7.03 4.43 17.35
CA LEU A 138 7.35 5.86 17.50
C LEU A 138 8.75 6.00 18.08
N VAL A 139 9.60 6.77 17.41
CA VAL A 139 10.93 7.13 17.91
C VAL A 139 10.82 8.47 18.62
N GLU A 140 10.94 8.46 19.94
CA GLU A 140 11.09 9.70 20.70
C GLU A 140 12.49 10.27 20.45
N HIS A 141 12.57 11.56 20.09
CA HIS A 141 13.86 12.25 20.11
C HIS A 141 14.32 12.33 21.57
N PRO A 142 15.58 11.99 21.90
CA PRO A 142 16.14 12.39 23.18
C PRO A 142 16.08 13.92 23.25
N GLU A 143 15.42 14.47 24.25
CA GLU A 143 15.44 15.90 24.53
C GLU A 143 16.89 16.37 24.56
N GLU A 144 17.25 17.35 23.73
CA GLU A 144 18.50 18.07 23.92
C GLU A 144 18.48 18.64 25.35
N PRO A 145 19.48 18.33 26.20
CA PRO A 145 19.48 18.86 27.55
C PRO A 145 19.50 20.39 27.45
N ALA A 146 18.50 21.03 28.06
CA ALA A 146 18.39 22.47 28.13
C ALA A 146 19.74 23.07 28.55
N ALA A 147 20.35 23.85 27.66
CA ALA A 147 21.57 24.58 27.95
C ALA A 147 21.30 25.51 29.16
N ALA A 148 22.02 25.24 30.24
CA ALA A 148 22.00 26.00 31.49
C ALA A 148 22.80 27.32 31.37
#